data_AF-A0A1M7ZU49-F1
#
_entry.id   AF-A0A1M7ZU49-F1
#
_cell.length_a   1.000
_cell.length_b   1.000
_cell.length_c   1.000
_cell.angle_alpha   90.00
_cell.angle_beta   90.00
_cell.angle_gamma   90.00
#
_symmetry.space_group_name_H-M   'P 1'
#
loop_
_entity.id
_entity.type
_entity.pdbx_description
1 polymer ?
#
loop_
_entity_poly.entity_id
_entity_poly.type
_entity_poly.pdbx_seq_one_letter_code
_entity_poly.pdbx_strand_id
1 'polypeptide(L)'
;MQLYNTLSAEERAQLIDEAGKQRLTLSFYAYAKIEDPKKFRDALFIEWNKLDALGRTYVAKEGINAQMSVPAENFEAFRETLEAYDFMRGIRLNVAVEHDDHSFLKLTVKVRDKIVADGLNDETFDVTNIGVHLKAKEFNQILEDPNTIVVDFRNHYESEIGHFKGAITPDVETFRESLPIINEQLKDFKEDKNLVMYCTGGIRCEKASAYFKHQGFKNVFQLEGGIINYAKQIKEEGLESKFIGKNFVFDRRLGERITDDIVSQCHQCGKPCDNHTNCLNDGCHLLFIQCDECKAAMENCCSTECLEITHLPLAEQVKLRRGKQVGNKVFRKGKSENLKFKHSGELSDKPLAVAEKTKDIRQKIKVKKVLLGKAEHYYVKAQVGLFVIENQELKVGDSILISGPTTGNQELVLEKMFVNGTENAVAKVGDKVTFEVPFRVRLSDKLFKIIS
;
A
#
# COMPACT_ATOMS: atom_id res chain seq x y z
N MET A 1 -19.45 0.44 21.92
CA MET A 1 -18.08 0.34 21.39
C MET A 1 -17.77 1.59 20.57
N GLN A 2 -16.58 2.19 20.71
CA GLN A 2 -16.19 3.33 19.87
C GLN A 2 -15.89 2.83 18.44
N LEU A 3 -16.53 3.42 17.42
CA LEU A 3 -16.38 3.04 16.00
C LEU A 3 -15.35 3.92 15.27
N TYR A 4 -14.28 4.28 15.97
CA TYR A 4 -13.18 5.10 15.46
C TYR A 4 -11.85 4.67 16.11
N ASN A 5 -10.75 4.96 15.43
CA ASN A 5 -9.41 4.65 15.95
C ASN A 5 -9.03 5.67 17.03
N THR A 6 -8.52 5.16 18.15
CA THR A 6 -7.97 5.98 19.25
C THR A 6 -6.46 6.16 19.15
N LEU A 7 -5.76 5.27 18.42
CA LEU A 7 -4.31 5.30 18.30
C LEU A 7 -3.81 6.29 17.24
N SER A 8 -2.69 6.93 17.56
CA SER A 8 -1.88 7.68 16.62
C SER A 8 -1.24 6.74 15.58
N ALA A 9 -0.72 7.33 14.50
CA ALA A 9 -0.01 6.55 13.49
C ALA A 9 1.29 5.95 14.06
N GLU A 10 2.00 6.71 14.90
CA GLU A 10 3.26 6.29 15.54
C GLU A 10 3.02 5.15 16.52
N GLU A 11 2.01 5.27 17.38
CA GLU A 11 1.62 4.22 18.33
C GLU A 11 1.23 2.94 17.58
N ARG A 12 0.48 3.05 16.48
CA ARG A 12 0.14 1.87 15.68
C ARG A 12 1.37 1.23 15.04
N ALA A 13 2.29 2.02 14.47
CA ALA A 13 3.50 1.50 13.86
C ALA A 13 4.34 0.71 14.88
N GLN A 14 4.49 1.25 16.10
CA GLN A 14 5.16 0.56 17.18
C GLN A 14 4.48 -0.76 17.54
N LEU A 15 3.14 -0.80 17.65
CA LEU A 15 2.41 -2.04 17.92
C LEU A 15 2.58 -3.09 16.82
N ILE A 16 2.64 -2.67 15.56
CA ILE A 16 2.89 -3.57 14.41
C ILE A 16 4.30 -4.17 14.53
N ASP A 17 5.31 -3.33 14.77
CA ASP A 17 6.70 -3.76 14.94
C ASP A 17 6.87 -4.68 16.16
N GLU A 18 6.18 -4.38 17.28
CA GLU A 18 6.20 -5.20 18.50
C GLU A 18 5.50 -6.55 18.31
N ALA A 19 4.41 -6.59 17.54
CA ALA A 19 3.74 -7.83 17.22
C ALA A 19 4.62 -8.75 16.35
N GLY A 20 5.45 -8.17 15.47
CA GLY A 20 6.37 -8.91 14.61
C GLY A 20 5.65 -9.82 13.59
N LYS A 21 4.34 -9.63 13.39
CA LYS A 21 3.51 -10.46 12.52
C LYS A 21 3.57 -9.95 11.09
N GLN A 22 3.75 -10.86 10.14
CA GLN A 22 3.60 -10.53 8.73
C GLN A 22 2.15 -10.17 8.42
N ARG A 23 1.97 -9.12 7.61
CA ARG A 23 0.66 -8.70 7.14
C ARG A 23 0.56 -8.84 5.62
N LEU A 24 -0.63 -9.18 5.15
CA LEU A 24 -0.98 -9.28 3.74
C LEU A 24 -1.73 -8.02 3.32
N THR A 25 -1.21 -7.33 2.30
CA THR A 25 -1.89 -6.18 1.69
C THR A 25 -2.77 -6.66 0.55
N LEU A 26 -4.04 -6.26 0.56
CA LEU A 26 -5.05 -6.71 -0.39
C LEU A 26 -6.02 -5.59 -0.74
N SER A 27 -6.74 -5.76 -1.83
CA SER A 27 -7.89 -4.93 -2.18
C SER A 27 -9.02 -5.76 -2.76
N PHE A 28 -10.24 -5.24 -2.68
CA PHE A 28 -11.42 -5.81 -3.31
C PHE A 28 -12.51 -4.76 -3.44
N TYR A 29 -13.49 -5.04 -4.29
CA TYR A 29 -14.71 -4.25 -4.41
C TYR A 29 -15.86 -5.14 -4.84
N ALA A 30 -17.08 -4.75 -4.50
CA ALA A 30 -18.29 -5.39 -4.97
C ALA A 30 -19.36 -4.33 -5.20
N TYR A 31 -20.02 -4.38 -6.36
CA TYR A 31 -21.23 -3.59 -6.61
C TYR A 31 -22.45 -4.40 -6.15
N ALA A 32 -23.23 -3.82 -5.26
CA ALA A 32 -24.45 -4.41 -4.71
C ALA A 32 -25.35 -3.31 -4.15
N LYS A 33 -26.66 -3.54 -4.17
CA LYS A 33 -27.60 -2.62 -3.52
C LYS A 33 -27.54 -2.81 -2.01
N ILE A 34 -26.92 -1.87 -1.32
CA ILE A 34 -26.82 -1.85 0.14
C ILE A 34 -27.88 -0.86 0.67
N GLU A 35 -28.89 -1.39 1.36
CA GLU A 35 -30.01 -0.60 1.87
C GLU A 35 -29.60 0.43 2.92
N ASP A 36 -28.82 0.00 3.91
CA ASP A 36 -28.29 0.84 4.99
C ASP A 36 -26.75 0.81 5.04
N PRO A 37 -26.08 1.68 4.26
CA PRO A 37 -24.63 1.82 4.27
C PRO A 37 -24.04 2.09 5.65
N LYS A 38 -24.77 2.78 6.53
CA LYS A 38 -24.26 3.14 7.86
C LYS A 38 -24.24 1.91 8.77
N LYS A 39 -25.33 1.14 8.80
CA LYS A 39 -25.39 -0.13 9.55
C LYS A 39 -24.35 -1.12 9.04
N PHE A 40 -24.19 -1.25 7.72
CA PHE A 40 -23.17 -2.12 7.14
C PHE A 40 -21.75 -1.66 7.48
N ARG A 41 -21.46 -0.35 7.36
CA ARG A 41 -20.18 0.24 7.80
C ARG A 41 -19.87 -0.08 9.25
N ASP A 42 -20.85 0.12 10.14
CA ASP A 42 -20.68 -0.12 11.57
C ASP A 42 -20.33 -1.58 11.82
N ALA A 43 -21.09 -2.53 11.25
CA ALA A 43 -20.86 -3.97 11.38
C ALA A 43 -19.47 -4.40 10.90
N LEU A 44 -19.04 -3.93 9.72
CA LEU A 44 -17.69 -4.21 9.19
C LEU A 44 -16.60 -3.70 10.14
N PHE A 45 -16.75 -2.48 10.68
CA PHE A 45 -15.77 -1.92 11.61
C PHE A 45 -15.65 -2.79 12.87
N ILE A 46 -16.76 -3.32 13.40
CA ILE A 46 -16.74 -4.18 14.58
C ILE A 46 -15.94 -5.46 14.32
N GLU A 47 -16.25 -6.17 13.24
CA GLU A 47 -15.61 -7.46 12.95
C GLU A 47 -14.16 -7.30 12.55
N TRP A 48 -13.85 -6.35 11.66
CA TRP A 48 -12.49 -6.16 11.18
C TRP A 48 -11.54 -5.59 12.24
N ASN A 49 -12.05 -4.81 13.20
CA ASN A 49 -11.22 -4.34 14.31
C ASN A 49 -10.76 -5.49 15.23
N LYS A 50 -11.58 -6.53 15.42
CA LYS A 50 -11.20 -7.73 16.21
C LYS A 50 -10.08 -8.51 15.56
N LEU A 51 -10.02 -8.50 14.22
CA LEU A 51 -9.02 -9.20 13.42
C LEU A 51 -7.72 -8.38 13.23
N ASP A 52 -7.63 -7.22 13.88
CA ASP A 52 -6.58 -6.23 13.65
C ASP A 52 -6.41 -5.90 12.15
N ALA A 53 -7.49 -5.94 11.38
CA ALA A 53 -7.46 -5.53 9.97
C ALA A 53 -7.39 -4.00 9.91
N LEU A 54 -6.43 -3.50 9.13
CA LEU A 54 -6.20 -2.07 8.93
C LEU A 54 -6.44 -1.76 7.45
N GLY A 55 -6.82 -0.52 7.12
CA GLY A 55 -7.17 -0.22 5.74
C GLY A 55 -8.07 0.97 5.57
N ARG A 56 -8.44 1.20 4.33
CA ARG A 56 -9.45 2.17 3.93
C ARG A 56 -10.54 1.46 3.14
N THR A 57 -11.76 1.62 3.61
CA THR A 57 -12.95 1.05 3.00
C THR A 57 -14.00 2.12 2.81
N TYR A 58 -14.55 2.17 1.61
CA TYR A 58 -15.70 2.97 1.28
C TYR A 58 -16.90 2.07 1.11
N VAL A 59 -18.00 2.47 1.74
CA VAL A 59 -19.30 1.84 1.63
C VAL A 59 -20.26 2.89 1.08
N ALA A 60 -21.04 2.52 0.07
CA ALA A 60 -22.10 3.35 -0.49
C ALA A 60 -23.34 2.51 -0.73
N LYS A 61 -24.45 3.13 -1.14
CA LYS A 61 -25.64 2.37 -1.55
C LYS A 61 -25.37 1.42 -2.72
N GLU A 62 -24.38 1.74 -3.54
CA GLU A 62 -23.98 0.95 -4.71
C GLU A 62 -22.97 -0.16 -4.42
N GLY A 63 -22.42 -0.27 -3.20
CA GLY A 63 -21.49 -1.35 -2.88
C GLY A 63 -20.39 -1.02 -1.88
N ILE A 64 -19.27 -1.74 -2.02
CA ILE A 64 -18.09 -1.63 -1.17
C ILE A 64 -16.81 -1.58 -2.01
N ASN A 65 -15.83 -0.81 -1.56
CA ASN A 65 -14.46 -0.75 -2.09
C ASN A 65 -13.48 -0.70 -0.93
N ALA A 66 -12.53 -1.63 -0.88
CA ALA A 66 -11.59 -1.76 0.23
C ALA A 66 -10.15 -1.93 -0.26
N GLN A 67 -9.24 -1.22 0.41
CA GLN A 67 -7.80 -1.50 0.41
C GLN A 67 -7.38 -1.75 1.85
N MET A 68 -6.82 -2.93 2.12
CA MET A 68 -6.63 -3.45 3.47
C MET A 68 -5.24 -4.05 3.64
N SER A 69 -4.80 -4.12 4.90
CA SER A 69 -3.68 -4.91 5.37
C SER A 69 -4.17 -5.72 6.57
N VAL A 70 -4.03 -7.05 6.51
CA VAL A 70 -4.53 -7.99 7.53
C VAL A 70 -3.36 -8.85 8.02
N PRO A 71 -3.22 -9.13 9.32
CA PRO A 71 -2.26 -10.14 9.78
C PRO A 71 -2.45 -11.45 9.04
N ALA A 72 -1.35 -12.08 8.57
CA ALA A 72 -1.43 -13.28 7.75
C ALA A 72 -2.19 -14.43 8.44
N GLU A 73 -2.03 -14.57 9.75
CA GLU A 73 -2.75 -15.55 10.60
C GLU A 73 -4.27 -15.31 10.66
N ASN A 74 -4.73 -14.08 10.47
CA ASN A 74 -6.15 -13.71 10.53
C ASN A 74 -6.79 -13.64 9.14
N PHE A 75 -6.05 -14.00 8.09
CA PHE A 75 -6.51 -13.82 6.71
C PHE A 75 -7.75 -14.66 6.38
N GLU A 76 -7.80 -15.92 6.81
CA GLU A 76 -8.97 -16.77 6.57
C GLU A 76 -10.17 -16.34 7.43
N ALA A 77 -9.94 -15.98 8.70
CA ALA A 77 -11.00 -15.40 9.53
C ALA A 77 -11.55 -14.09 8.92
N PHE A 78 -10.69 -13.26 8.33
CA PHE A 78 -11.10 -12.09 7.58
C PHE A 78 -11.93 -12.45 6.35
N ARG A 79 -11.52 -13.46 5.57
CA ARG A 79 -12.28 -13.96 4.42
C ARG A 79 -13.66 -14.44 4.83
N GLU A 80 -13.79 -15.18 5.92
CA GLU A 80 -15.07 -15.65 6.46
C GLU A 80 -16.03 -14.47 6.76
N THR A 81 -15.51 -13.32 7.20
CA THR A 81 -16.36 -12.12 7.40
C THR A 81 -16.99 -11.61 6.10
N LEU A 82 -16.36 -11.85 4.95
CA LEU A 82 -16.89 -11.47 3.63
C LEU A 82 -17.93 -12.47 3.15
N GLU A 83 -17.70 -13.77 3.37
CA GLU A 83 -18.62 -14.85 3.01
C GLU A 83 -19.98 -14.77 3.73
N ALA A 84 -20.04 -14.05 4.85
CA ALA A 84 -21.27 -13.77 5.58
C ALA A 84 -22.31 -12.96 4.77
N TYR A 85 -21.89 -12.27 3.71
CA TYR A 85 -22.76 -11.45 2.87
C TYR A 85 -22.88 -12.08 1.48
N ASP A 86 -24.11 -12.36 1.03
CA ASP A 86 -24.37 -13.07 -0.23
C ASP A 86 -23.66 -12.43 -1.43
N PHE A 87 -23.62 -11.10 -1.51
CA PHE A 87 -22.99 -10.35 -2.61
C PHE A 87 -21.45 -10.31 -2.55
N MET A 88 -20.84 -10.77 -1.45
CA MET A 88 -19.37 -10.85 -1.28
C MET A 88 -18.87 -12.29 -1.20
N ARG A 89 -19.74 -13.30 -1.31
CA ARG A 89 -19.31 -14.70 -1.33
C ARG A 89 -18.41 -14.99 -2.53
N GLY A 90 -17.28 -15.65 -2.28
CA GLY A 90 -16.30 -15.97 -3.32
C GLY A 90 -15.65 -14.75 -3.97
N ILE A 91 -15.70 -13.58 -3.34
CA ILE A 91 -15.11 -12.36 -3.88
C ILE A 91 -13.60 -12.54 -4.11
N ARG A 92 -13.13 -12.09 -5.27
CA ARG A 92 -11.70 -12.02 -5.56
C ARG A 92 -11.03 -11.00 -4.64
N LEU A 93 -10.04 -11.47 -3.89
CA LEU A 93 -9.11 -10.62 -3.15
C LEU A 93 -7.87 -10.40 -4.01
N ASN A 94 -7.66 -9.16 -4.45
CA ASN A 94 -6.45 -8.75 -5.13
C ASN A 94 -5.33 -8.59 -4.10
N VAL A 95 -4.62 -9.68 -3.82
CA VAL A 95 -3.42 -9.68 -2.96
C VAL A 95 -2.30 -8.99 -3.71
N ALA A 96 -1.68 -8.00 -3.08
CA ALA A 96 -0.67 -7.16 -3.71
C ALA A 96 0.62 -7.93 -4.01
N VAL A 97 1.42 -7.43 -4.97
CA VAL A 97 2.67 -8.09 -5.40
C VAL A 97 3.74 -7.99 -4.31
N GLU A 98 3.80 -6.82 -3.67
CA GLU A 98 4.70 -6.53 -2.56
C GLU A 98 3.90 -6.36 -1.25
N HIS A 99 4.50 -6.70 -0.11
CA HIS A 99 3.85 -6.52 1.19
C HIS A 99 4.70 -5.64 2.10
N ASP A 100 4.05 -4.72 2.81
CA ASP A 100 4.64 -3.90 3.87
C ASP A 100 3.71 -3.95 5.08
N ASP A 101 4.25 -4.33 6.23
CA ASP A 101 3.48 -4.41 7.48
C ASP A 101 2.89 -3.04 7.86
N HIS A 102 3.47 -1.94 7.34
CA HIS A 102 3.00 -0.58 7.54
C HIS A 102 2.15 -0.04 6.38
N SER A 103 1.68 -0.85 5.41
CA SER A 103 0.83 -0.37 4.31
C SER A 103 -0.34 0.50 4.82
N PHE A 104 -0.96 0.08 5.93
CA PHE A 104 -2.00 0.84 6.63
C PHE A 104 -1.75 0.85 8.13
N LEU A 105 -2.04 2.00 8.77
CA LEU A 105 -1.88 2.17 10.22
C LEU A 105 -3.20 2.45 10.95
N LYS A 106 -4.33 2.42 10.26
CA LYS A 106 -5.65 2.68 10.83
C LYS A 106 -6.70 1.88 10.09
N LEU A 107 -7.72 1.40 10.80
CA LEU A 107 -8.92 0.86 10.18
C LEU A 107 -9.89 1.99 9.90
N THR A 108 -10.16 2.27 8.63
CA THR A 108 -11.02 3.38 8.22
C THR A 108 -12.14 2.85 7.35
N VAL A 109 -13.35 2.75 7.89
CA VAL A 109 -14.55 2.42 7.10
C VAL A 109 -15.42 3.68 7.04
N LYS A 110 -15.68 4.19 5.84
CA LYS A 110 -16.41 5.45 5.63
C LYS A 110 -17.61 5.24 4.71
N VAL A 111 -18.74 5.83 5.09
CA VAL A 111 -19.88 5.97 4.19
C VAL A 111 -19.58 7.07 3.17
N ARG A 112 -19.90 6.81 1.91
CA ARG A 112 -19.74 7.69 0.75
C ARG A 112 -20.99 7.64 -0.11
N ASP A 113 -21.17 8.64 -0.96
CA ASP A 113 -22.23 8.65 -1.96
C ASP A 113 -21.97 7.59 -3.03
N LYS A 114 -20.69 7.44 -3.42
CA LYS A 114 -20.19 6.41 -4.33
C LYS A 114 -18.92 5.75 -3.80
N ILE A 115 -18.70 4.48 -4.13
CA ILE A 115 -17.47 3.74 -3.78
C ILE A 115 -16.28 4.11 -4.67
N VAL A 116 -16.56 4.73 -5.81
CA VAL A 116 -15.59 5.41 -6.69
C VAL A 116 -16.21 6.72 -7.19
N ALA A 117 -15.45 7.82 -7.14
CA ALA A 117 -15.96 9.13 -7.58
C ALA A 117 -15.88 9.25 -9.11
N ASP A 118 -16.90 8.78 -9.81
CA ASP A 118 -17.00 8.75 -11.28
C ASP A 118 -17.61 10.04 -11.89
N GLY A 119 -18.44 10.77 -11.13
CA GLY A 119 -19.18 11.93 -11.65
C GLY A 119 -20.29 11.61 -12.64
N LEU A 120 -20.67 10.35 -12.75
CA LEU A 120 -21.76 9.89 -13.59
C LEU A 120 -23.09 9.97 -12.84
N ASN A 121 -24.18 10.18 -13.58
CA ASN A 121 -25.51 9.95 -13.06
C ASN A 121 -25.92 8.50 -13.38
N ASP A 122 -25.94 7.64 -12.36
CA ASP A 122 -26.24 6.21 -12.54
C ASP A 122 -27.72 5.97 -12.95
N GLU A 123 -28.59 6.98 -12.85
CA GLU A 123 -29.99 6.87 -13.29
C GLU A 123 -30.14 6.97 -14.81
N THR A 124 -29.11 7.42 -15.54
CA THR A 124 -29.20 7.65 -16.99
C THR A 124 -28.78 6.45 -17.83
N PHE A 125 -28.20 5.41 -17.23
CA PHE A 125 -27.74 4.21 -17.94
C PHE A 125 -27.65 2.99 -17.03
N ASP A 126 -27.62 1.81 -17.63
CA ASP A 126 -27.46 0.56 -16.89
C ASP A 126 -25.98 0.34 -16.51
N VAL A 127 -25.66 0.59 -15.25
CA VAL A 127 -24.31 0.38 -14.66
C VAL A 127 -23.89 -1.09 -14.61
N THR A 128 -24.82 -2.03 -14.80
CA THR A 128 -24.52 -3.48 -14.84
C THR A 128 -24.19 -3.98 -16.24
N ASN A 129 -24.47 -3.18 -17.27
CA ASN A 129 -24.12 -3.49 -18.65
C ASN A 129 -22.64 -3.20 -18.92
N ILE A 130 -21.76 -3.95 -18.27
CA ILE A 130 -20.29 -3.78 -18.31
C ILE A 130 -19.66 -4.39 -19.56
N GLY A 131 -18.38 -4.09 -19.77
CA GLY A 131 -17.54 -4.67 -20.81
C GLY A 131 -17.16 -6.13 -20.52
N VAL A 132 -16.59 -6.81 -21.51
CA VAL A 132 -16.11 -8.19 -21.38
C VAL A 132 -14.82 -8.21 -20.57
N HIS A 133 -14.76 -9.05 -19.53
CA HIS A 133 -13.54 -9.27 -18.76
C HIS A 133 -12.53 -10.09 -19.53
N LEU A 134 -11.28 -9.61 -19.59
CA LEU A 134 -10.15 -10.32 -20.17
C LEU A 134 -9.15 -10.71 -19.10
N LYS A 135 -8.74 -11.98 -19.11
CA LYS A 135 -7.59 -12.47 -18.33
C LYS A 135 -6.29 -11.97 -18.95
N ALA A 136 -5.17 -12.10 -18.23
CA ALA A 136 -3.89 -11.55 -18.67
C ALA A 136 -3.46 -12.04 -20.06
N LYS A 137 -3.67 -13.32 -20.36
CA LYS A 137 -3.37 -13.89 -21.68
C LYS A 137 -4.23 -13.30 -22.80
N GLU A 138 -5.54 -13.22 -22.60
CA GLU A 138 -6.49 -12.65 -23.56
C GLU A 138 -6.25 -11.15 -23.74
N PHE A 139 -5.93 -10.47 -22.65
CA PHE A 139 -5.56 -9.06 -22.64
C PHE A 139 -4.28 -8.84 -23.46
N ASN A 140 -3.24 -9.63 -23.26
CA ASN A 140 -2.04 -9.55 -24.09
C ASN A 140 -2.35 -9.80 -25.58
N GLN A 141 -3.22 -10.77 -25.89
CA GLN A 141 -3.59 -11.08 -27.27
C GLN A 141 -4.34 -9.95 -27.95
N ILE A 142 -5.33 -9.34 -27.29
CA ILE A 142 -6.11 -8.25 -27.89
C ILE A 142 -5.26 -6.97 -28.09
N LEU A 143 -4.21 -6.77 -27.29
CA LEU A 143 -3.30 -5.64 -27.45
C LEU A 143 -2.40 -5.75 -28.69
N GLU A 144 -2.22 -6.95 -29.26
CA GLU A 144 -1.49 -7.15 -30.52
C GLU A 144 -2.35 -6.81 -31.76
N ASP A 145 -3.66 -6.66 -31.60
CA ASP A 145 -4.55 -6.29 -32.68
C ASP A 145 -4.41 -4.77 -32.99
N PRO A 146 -4.00 -4.37 -34.21
CA PRO A 146 -3.91 -2.96 -34.60
C PRO A 146 -5.26 -2.23 -34.60
N ASN A 147 -6.36 -2.97 -34.46
CA ASN A 147 -7.70 -2.43 -34.31
C ASN A 147 -8.10 -2.15 -32.86
N THR A 148 -7.19 -2.37 -31.92
CA THR A 148 -7.41 -2.13 -30.49
C THR A 148 -6.92 -0.76 -30.05
N ILE A 149 -7.75 -0.09 -29.25
CA ILE A 149 -7.42 1.12 -28.51
C ILE A 149 -7.42 0.75 -27.04
N VAL A 150 -6.25 0.86 -26.40
CA VAL A 150 -6.12 0.63 -24.96
C VAL A 150 -6.06 1.96 -24.20
N VAL A 151 -6.87 2.07 -23.15
CA VAL A 151 -7.01 3.30 -22.35
C VAL A 151 -6.72 3.04 -20.88
N ASP A 152 -5.86 3.88 -20.31
CA ASP A 152 -5.57 3.93 -18.89
C ASP A 152 -6.61 4.81 -18.18
N PHE A 153 -7.47 4.21 -17.35
CA PHE A 153 -8.42 4.98 -16.52
C PHE A 153 -7.85 5.41 -15.17
N ARG A 154 -6.53 5.37 -15.04
CA ARG A 154 -5.85 5.92 -13.88
C ARG A 154 -5.62 7.42 -14.02
N ASN A 155 -5.28 8.07 -12.90
CA ASN A 155 -4.91 9.47 -12.93
C ASN A 155 -3.48 9.61 -13.47
N HIS A 156 -3.09 10.78 -13.99
CA HIS A 156 -1.79 10.97 -14.65
C HIS A 156 -0.58 10.53 -13.80
N TYR A 157 -0.55 10.83 -12.49
CA TYR A 157 0.54 10.44 -11.59
C TYR A 157 0.68 8.91 -11.44
N GLU A 158 -0.38 8.15 -11.68
CA GLU A 158 -0.34 6.69 -11.66
C GLU A 158 0.25 6.13 -12.96
N SER A 159 -0.08 6.74 -14.11
CA SER A 159 0.42 6.35 -15.43
C SER A 159 1.88 6.76 -15.64
N GLU A 160 2.30 7.89 -15.06
CA GLU A 160 3.64 8.46 -15.22
C GLU A 160 4.73 7.45 -14.81
N ILE A 161 4.51 6.64 -13.78
CA ILE A 161 5.49 5.65 -13.29
C ILE A 161 5.36 4.25 -13.90
N GLY A 162 4.35 4.01 -14.72
CA GLY A 162 4.16 2.74 -15.40
C GLY A 162 2.80 2.62 -16.03
N HIS A 163 2.72 1.99 -17.20
CA HIS A 163 1.51 1.87 -18.03
C HIS A 163 1.65 0.67 -18.99
N PHE A 164 0.57 0.30 -19.67
CA PHE A 164 0.66 -0.65 -20.79
C PHE A 164 1.21 0.04 -22.03
N LYS A 165 2.09 -0.64 -22.76
CA LYS A 165 2.65 -0.12 -24.02
C LYS A 165 1.53 0.27 -25.00
N GLY A 166 1.63 1.44 -25.61
CA GLY A 166 0.64 1.96 -26.56
C GLY A 166 -0.68 2.44 -25.93
N ALA A 167 -0.78 2.50 -24.60
CA ALA A 167 -1.98 3.00 -23.94
C ALA A 167 -2.15 4.51 -24.09
N ILE A 168 -3.38 4.93 -24.35
CA ILE A 168 -3.79 6.32 -24.16
C ILE A 168 -3.79 6.58 -22.65
N THR A 169 -2.97 7.53 -22.22
CA THR A 169 -2.82 7.96 -20.82
C THR A 169 -3.34 9.40 -20.65
N PRO A 170 -4.64 9.60 -20.32
CA PRO A 170 -5.22 10.93 -20.25
C PRO A 170 -4.54 11.79 -19.18
N ASP A 171 -4.24 13.04 -19.52
CA ASP A 171 -3.61 13.97 -18.58
C ASP A 171 -4.59 14.57 -17.56
N VAL A 172 -5.19 13.70 -16.74
CA VAL A 172 -6.25 14.07 -15.80
C VAL A 172 -5.83 13.95 -14.34
N GLU A 173 -6.40 14.78 -13.48
CA GLU A 173 -6.19 14.70 -12.03
C GLU A 173 -7.14 13.71 -11.37
N THR A 174 -8.33 13.52 -11.96
CA THR A 174 -9.37 12.65 -11.43
C THR A 174 -9.98 11.71 -12.47
N PHE A 175 -10.45 10.55 -12.02
CA PHE A 175 -11.18 9.60 -12.85
C PHE A 175 -12.41 10.23 -13.53
N ARG A 176 -13.13 11.10 -12.83
CA ARG A 176 -14.29 11.82 -13.37
C ARG A 176 -13.96 12.64 -14.61
N GLU A 177 -12.79 13.28 -14.64
CA GLU A 177 -12.34 14.07 -15.80
C GLU A 177 -12.04 13.18 -17.01
N SER A 178 -11.55 11.95 -16.79
CA SER A 178 -11.15 11.05 -17.89
C SER A 178 -12.30 10.66 -18.81
N LEU A 179 -13.50 10.43 -18.25
CA LEU A 179 -14.65 9.88 -18.97
C LEU A 179 -15.11 10.76 -20.15
N PRO A 180 -15.42 12.07 -19.97
CA PRO A 180 -15.81 12.91 -21.10
C PRO A 180 -14.67 13.16 -22.09
N ILE A 181 -13.42 13.27 -21.61
CA ILE A 181 -12.25 13.50 -22.48
C ILE A 181 -12.05 12.32 -23.42
N ILE A 182 -12.04 11.10 -22.90
CA ILE A 182 -11.87 9.88 -23.70
C ILE A 182 -13.06 9.65 -24.62
N ASN A 183 -14.29 9.92 -24.17
CA ASN A 183 -15.46 9.81 -25.03
C ASN A 183 -15.40 10.73 -26.25
N GLU A 184 -14.98 11.99 -26.05
CA GLU A 184 -14.81 12.93 -27.15
C GLU A 184 -13.66 12.51 -28.09
N GLN A 185 -12.53 12.10 -27.52
CA GLN A 185 -11.36 11.63 -28.29
C GLN A 185 -11.68 10.39 -29.13
N LEU A 186 -12.55 9.51 -28.65
CA LEU A 186 -12.84 8.21 -29.27
C LEU A 186 -14.20 8.15 -29.98
N LYS A 187 -14.89 9.28 -30.14
CA LYS A 187 -16.28 9.32 -30.63
C LYS A 187 -16.49 8.70 -32.02
N ASP A 188 -15.46 8.75 -32.87
CA ASP A 188 -15.49 8.24 -34.25
C ASP A 188 -15.10 6.75 -34.34
N PHE A 189 -14.73 6.12 -33.22
CA PHE A 189 -14.25 4.74 -33.15
C PHE A 189 -15.24 3.76 -32.51
N LYS A 190 -16.49 4.18 -32.30
CA LYS A 190 -17.53 3.42 -31.57
C LYS A 190 -17.89 2.07 -32.18
N GLU A 191 -17.85 2.00 -33.50
CA GLU A 191 -18.38 0.88 -34.28
C GLU A 191 -17.35 -0.22 -34.50
N ASP A 192 -16.15 0.16 -34.92
CA ASP A 192 -15.17 -0.77 -35.50
C ASP A 192 -14.01 -1.12 -34.56
N LYS A 193 -13.64 -0.24 -33.62
CA LYS A 193 -12.45 -0.44 -32.77
C LYS A 193 -12.77 -1.22 -31.51
N ASN A 194 -11.81 -2.02 -31.05
CA ASN A 194 -11.86 -2.62 -29.72
C ASN A 194 -11.42 -1.58 -28.68
N LEU A 195 -12.32 -1.17 -27.78
CA LEU A 195 -11.98 -0.33 -26.63
C LEU A 195 -11.61 -1.22 -25.45
N VAL A 196 -10.33 -1.25 -25.11
CA VAL A 196 -9.78 -2.03 -24.00
C VAL A 196 -9.39 -1.09 -22.87
N MET A 197 -9.80 -1.40 -21.65
CA MET A 197 -9.52 -0.54 -20.50
C MET A 197 -8.91 -1.27 -19.32
N TYR A 198 -8.11 -0.54 -18.56
CA TYR A 198 -7.53 -1.04 -17.34
C TYR A 198 -7.42 0.05 -16.27
N CYS A 199 -7.26 -0.41 -15.03
CA CYS A 199 -6.84 0.41 -13.91
C CYS A 199 -6.12 -0.49 -12.88
N THR A 200 -5.76 0.05 -11.71
CA THR A 200 -5.02 -0.67 -10.66
C THR A 200 -5.70 -1.99 -10.23
N GLY A 201 -6.99 -1.95 -9.91
CA GLY A 201 -7.70 -3.09 -9.31
C GLY A 201 -9.04 -3.47 -9.98
N GLY A 202 -9.43 -2.80 -11.07
CA GLY A 202 -10.65 -3.09 -11.85
C GLY A 202 -11.84 -2.16 -11.59
N ILE A 203 -12.04 -1.65 -10.36
CA ILE A 203 -13.27 -0.92 -9.98
C ILE A 203 -13.66 0.25 -10.89
N ARG A 204 -12.69 1.01 -11.41
CA ARG A 204 -12.95 2.14 -12.33
C ARG A 204 -13.45 1.66 -13.69
N CYS A 205 -12.93 0.53 -14.16
CA CYS A 205 -13.28 -0.06 -15.45
C CYS A 205 -14.73 -0.55 -15.47
N GLU A 206 -15.29 -0.98 -14.33
CA GLU A 206 -16.71 -1.37 -14.27
C GLU A 206 -17.62 -0.20 -14.68
N LYS A 207 -17.43 0.96 -14.06
CA LYS A 207 -18.21 2.18 -14.38
C LYS A 207 -17.87 2.72 -15.76
N ALA A 208 -16.59 2.75 -16.12
CA ALA A 208 -16.16 3.24 -17.43
C ALA A 208 -16.75 2.37 -18.55
N SER A 209 -16.64 1.05 -18.46
CA SER A 209 -17.11 0.13 -19.52
C SER A 209 -18.61 0.23 -19.72
N ALA A 210 -19.41 0.29 -18.65
CA ALA A 210 -20.84 0.54 -18.74
C ALA A 210 -21.17 1.90 -19.38
N TYR A 211 -20.42 2.95 -19.00
CA TYR A 211 -20.56 4.26 -19.61
C TYR A 211 -20.24 4.25 -21.12
N PHE A 212 -19.13 3.64 -21.55
CA PHE A 212 -18.75 3.59 -22.96
C PHE A 212 -19.73 2.74 -23.80
N LYS A 213 -20.26 1.63 -23.25
CA LYS A 213 -21.34 0.89 -23.92
C LYS A 213 -22.59 1.75 -24.08
N HIS A 214 -22.96 2.52 -23.06
CA HIS A 214 -24.07 3.48 -23.15
C HIS A 214 -23.82 4.59 -24.19
N GLN A 215 -22.57 5.04 -24.36
CA GLN A 215 -22.18 6.01 -25.39
C GLN A 215 -22.19 5.43 -26.82
N GLY A 216 -22.44 4.12 -26.98
CA GLY A 216 -22.59 3.45 -28.28
C GLY A 216 -21.36 2.65 -28.72
N PHE A 217 -20.35 2.47 -27.88
CA PHE A 217 -19.20 1.61 -28.22
C PHE A 217 -19.63 0.15 -28.24
N LYS A 218 -19.40 -0.54 -29.37
CA LYS A 218 -19.81 -1.93 -29.58
C LYS A 218 -18.89 -2.93 -28.90
N ASN A 219 -17.58 -2.74 -29.06
CA ASN A 219 -16.55 -3.67 -28.62
C ASN A 219 -15.83 -3.10 -27.39
N VAL A 220 -16.33 -3.41 -26.19
CA VAL A 220 -15.78 -2.88 -24.92
C VAL A 220 -15.28 -4.02 -24.05
N PHE A 221 -14.00 -3.97 -23.70
CA PHE A 221 -13.28 -4.98 -22.93
C PHE A 221 -12.55 -4.34 -21.75
N GLN A 222 -12.36 -5.11 -20.68
CA GLN A 222 -11.68 -4.62 -19.48
C GLN A 222 -10.78 -5.68 -18.84
N LEU A 223 -9.61 -5.25 -18.35
CA LEU A 223 -8.68 -6.12 -17.65
C LEU A 223 -9.28 -6.64 -16.34
N GLU A 224 -9.47 -7.95 -16.25
CA GLU A 224 -10.08 -8.59 -15.10
C GLU A 224 -9.21 -8.40 -13.84
N GLY A 225 -9.74 -7.72 -12.82
CA GLY A 225 -9.03 -7.46 -11.57
C GLY A 225 -7.90 -6.42 -11.68
N GLY A 226 -7.75 -5.76 -12.83
CA GLY A 226 -6.76 -4.71 -13.05
C GLY A 226 -5.30 -5.17 -13.05
N ILE A 227 -4.39 -4.20 -12.97
CA ILE A 227 -2.93 -4.41 -13.03
C ILE A 227 -2.45 -5.39 -11.95
N ILE A 228 -3.03 -5.36 -10.74
CA ILE A 228 -2.65 -6.28 -9.65
C ILE A 228 -2.87 -7.74 -10.07
N ASN A 229 -4.05 -8.06 -10.60
CA ASN A 229 -4.38 -9.42 -11.00
C ASN A 229 -3.64 -9.83 -12.29
N TYR A 230 -3.36 -8.88 -13.18
CA TYR A 230 -2.49 -9.09 -14.33
C TYR A 230 -1.08 -9.49 -13.91
N ALA A 231 -0.45 -8.73 -13.01
CA ALA A 231 0.88 -9.00 -12.49
C ALA A 231 1.00 -10.39 -11.83
N LYS A 232 -0.06 -10.82 -11.15
CA LYS A 232 -0.16 -12.18 -10.61
C LYS A 232 -0.18 -13.23 -11.72
N GLN A 233 -1.08 -13.10 -12.69
CA GLN A 233 -1.24 -14.08 -13.78
C GLN A 233 0.00 -14.17 -14.68
N ILE A 234 0.66 -13.05 -15.03
CA ILE A 234 1.88 -13.10 -15.84
C ILE A 234 2.99 -13.92 -15.16
N LYS A 235 3.08 -13.85 -13.83
CA LYS A 235 4.06 -14.61 -13.05
C LYS A 235 3.67 -16.09 -12.93
N GLU A 236 2.41 -16.37 -12.62
CA GLU A 236 1.90 -17.74 -12.46
C GLU A 236 1.90 -18.52 -13.78
N GLU A 237 1.61 -17.85 -14.89
CA GLU A 237 1.51 -18.46 -16.22
C GLU A 237 2.77 -18.28 -17.08
N GLY A 238 3.77 -17.53 -16.60
CA GLY A 238 5.02 -17.27 -17.34
C GLY A 238 4.82 -16.44 -18.62
N LEU A 239 3.89 -15.48 -18.61
CA LEU A 239 3.59 -14.62 -19.75
C LEU A 239 4.53 -13.41 -19.79
N GLU A 240 4.82 -12.91 -20.99
CA GLU A 240 5.50 -11.62 -21.15
C GLU A 240 4.60 -10.47 -20.68
N SER A 241 5.15 -9.56 -19.86
CA SER A 241 4.44 -8.35 -19.46
C SER A 241 4.37 -7.35 -20.61
N LYS A 242 3.17 -6.89 -20.95
CA LYS A 242 2.92 -5.71 -21.79
C LYS A 242 2.85 -4.42 -20.98
N PHE A 243 2.76 -4.54 -19.66
CA PHE A 243 2.92 -3.43 -18.73
C PHE A 243 4.40 -3.14 -18.52
N ILE A 244 4.78 -1.86 -18.49
CA ILE A 244 6.13 -1.38 -18.18
C ILE A 244 6.11 -0.51 -16.94
N GLY A 245 7.09 -0.70 -16.06
CA GLY A 245 7.31 0.12 -14.88
C GLY A 245 6.58 -0.34 -13.62
N LYS A 246 6.13 0.64 -12.84
CA LYS A 246 5.59 0.48 -11.50
C LYS A 246 4.09 0.76 -11.49
N ASN A 247 3.33 -0.07 -10.77
CA ASN A 247 1.91 0.17 -10.54
C ASN A 247 1.72 1.03 -9.28
N PHE A 248 1.09 2.19 -9.38
CA PHE A 248 0.75 3.01 -8.20
C PHE A 248 -0.31 2.32 -7.33
N VAL A 249 -0.08 2.30 -6.00
CA VAL A 249 -1.03 1.75 -5.02
C VAL A 249 -1.40 2.79 -3.95
N PHE A 250 -2.65 2.74 -3.49
CA PHE A 250 -3.26 3.77 -2.62
C PHE A 250 -2.99 3.54 -1.12
N ASP A 251 -1.76 3.17 -0.79
CA ASP A 251 -1.30 2.94 0.57
C ASP A 251 0.13 3.46 0.75
N ARG A 252 0.74 3.22 1.92
CA ARG A 252 2.06 3.79 2.23
C ARG A 252 3.19 3.33 1.31
N ARG A 253 3.02 2.25 0.54
CA ARG A 253 4.00 1.78 -0.44
C ARG A 253 4.14 2.72 -1.64
N LEU A 254 3.06 3.43 -2.01
CA LEU A 254 2.97 4.37 -3.15
C LEU A 254 3.34 3.78 -4.53
N GLY A 255 3.62 2.48 -4.59
CA GLY A 255 3.67 1.70 -5.80
C GLY A 255 4.26 0.31 -5.53
N GLU A 256 4.07 -0.59 -6.47
CA GLU A 256 4.64 -1.94 -6.49
C GLU A 256 5.24 -2.19 -7.87
N ARG A 257 6.43 -2.79 -7.91
CA ARG A 257 7.15 -2.97 -9.18
C ARG A 257 6.56 -4.14 -9.96
N ILE A 258 6.17 -3.89 -11.21
CA ILE A 258 5.65 -4.93 -12.11
C ILE A 258 6.76 -5.41 -13.04
N THR A 259 7.51 -4.47 -13.61
CA THR A 259 8.75 -4.75 -14.35
C THR A 259 9.90 -3.90 -13.83
N ASP A 260 11.13 -4.28 -14.18
CA ASP A 260 12.34 -3.55 -13.80
C ASP A 260 12.50 -2.23 -14.58
N ASP A 261 11.58 -1.90 -15.50
CA ASP A 261 11.65 -0.66 -16.28
C ASP A 261 11.42 0.58 -15.39
N ILE A 262 12.16 1.66 -15.63
CA ILE A 262 11.88 2.99 -15.09
C ILE A 262 11.46 3.88 -16.26
N VAL A 263 10.19 4.28 -16.29
CA VAL A 263 9.60 5.09 -17.38
C VAL A 263 9.41 6.56 -16.99
N SER A 264 9.72 6.92 -15.75
CA SER A 264 9.59 8.26 -15.19
C SER A 264 10.94 8.83 -14.75
N GLN A 265 10.92 10.11 -14.37
CA GLN A 265 12.08 10.82 -13.87
C GLN A 265 11.77 11.69 -12.66
N CYS A 266 12.80 12.02 -11.90
CA CYS A 266 12.69 12.93 -10.77
C CYS A 266 12.20 14.30 -11.24
N HIS A 267 11.12 14.76 -10.65
CA HIS A 267 10.50 16.05 -10.97
C HIS A 267 11.37 17.26 -10.62
N GLN A 268 12.43 17.08 -9.82
CA GLN A 268 13.34 18.15 -9.38
C GLN A 268 14.64 18.22 -10.20
N CYS A 269 15.22 17.07 -10.59
CA CYS A 269 16.53 17.03 -11.27
C CYS A 269 16.54 16.30 -12.63
N GLY A 270 15.45 15.65 -13.03
CA GLY A 270 15.34 14.95 -14.31
C GLY A 270 16.06 13.59 -14.40
N LYS A 271 16.69 13.11 -13.33
CA LYS A 271 17.27 11.76 -13.28
C LYS A 271 16.18 10.69 -13.37
N PRO A 272 16.38 9.57 -14.08
CA PRO A 272 15.45 8.45 -14.09
C PRO A 272 15.16 7.94 -12.67
N CYS A 273 13.89 7.94 -12.26
CA CYS A 273 13.40 7.31 -11.03
C CYS A 273 11.87 7.26 -11.03
N ASP A 274 11.29 6.38 -10.22
CA ASP A 274 9.84 6.13 -10.12
C ASP A 274 9.33 6.16 -8.66
N ASN A 275 10.10 6.82 -7.79
CA ASN A 275 9.80 6.95 -6.37
C ASN A 275 8.84 8.11 -6.11
N HIS A 276 7.57 7.76 -5.90
CA HIS A 276 6.57 8.68 -5.39
C HIS A 276 6.85 9.07 -3.93
N THR A 277 6.81 10.37 -3.67
CA THR A 277 7.02 10.98 -2.35
C THR A 277 5.94 12.02 -2.08
N ASN A 278 5.43 12.06 -0.85
CA ASN A 278 4.61 13.18 -0.40
C ASN A 278 5.52 14.23 0.24
N CYS A 279 5.32 15.49 -0.10
CA CYS A 279 6.01 16.61 0.51
C CYS A 279 5.87 16.55 2.04
N LEU A 280 7.00 16.62 2.77
CA LEU A 280 7.04 16.54 4.23
C LEU A 280 6.30 17.70 4.91
N ASN A 281 6.21 18.85 4.24
CA ASN A 281 5.45 19.99 4.73
C ASN A 281 3.95 19.65 4.83
N ASP A 282 3.43 19.56 6.06
CA ASP A 282 2.01 19.34 6.39
C ASP A 282 1.05 20.35 5.75
N GLY A 283 1.52 21.55 5.40
CA GLY A 283 0.74 22.55 4.68
C GLY A 283 0.65 22.31 3.17
N CYS A 284 1.39 21.34 2.65
CA CYS A 284 1.55 21.08 1.22
C CYS A 284 1.04 19.69 0.82
N HIS A 285 1.66 18.61 1.35
CA HIS A 285 1.36 17.22 1.01
C HIS A 285 1.30 16.90 -0.50
N LEU A 286 1.99 17.68 -1.34
CA LEU A 286 2.10 17.41 -2.76
C LEU A 286 2.73 16.03 -2.98
N LEU A 287 2.08 15.17 -3.76
CA LEU A 287 2.66 13.92 -4.25
C LEU A 287 3.48 14.21 -5.52
N PHE A 288 4.72 13.76 -5.60
CA PHE A 288 5.61 13.98 -6.75
C PHE A 288 6.69 12.89 -6.82
N ILE A 289 7.45 12.83 -7.92
CA ILE A 289 8.53 11.85 -8.10
C ILE A 289 9.87 12.45 -7.66
N GLN A 290 10.57 11.78 -6.74
CA GLN A 290 11.82 12.25 -6.14
C GLN A 290 12.87 11.14 -6.08
N CYS A 291 14.06 11.37 -6.66
CA CYS A 291 15.19 10.47 -6.49
C CYS A 291 15.81 10.60 -5.10
N ASP A 292 16.61 9.61 -4.68
CA ASP A 292 17.18 9.57 -3.34
C ASP A 292 18.13 10.75 -3.05
N GLU A 293 18.87 11.25 -4.04
CA GLU A 293 19.74 12.42 -3.84
C GLU A 293 18.93 13.69 -3.61
N CYS A 294 17.86 13.91 -4.38
CA CYS A 294 16.96 15.04 -4.17
C CYS A 294 16.20 14.92 -2.86
N LYS A 295 15.81 13.70 -2.48
CA LYS A 295 15.18 13.43 -1.19
C LYS A 295 16.10 13.79 -0.02
N ALA A 296 17.38 13.44 -0.09
CA ALA A 296 18.37 13.80 0.92
C ALA A 296 18.61 15.32 0.95
N ALA A 297 18.74 15.96 -0.22
CA ALA A 297 18.99 17.39 -0.32
C ALA A 297 17.79 18.26 0.10
N MET A 298 16.56 17.79 -0.15
CA MET A 298 15.34 18.55 0.09
C MET A 298 14.54 18.04 1.28
N GLU A 299 15.05 17.05 2.04
CA GLU A 299 14.37 16.44 3.19
C GLU A 299 12.92 16.01 2.89
N ASN A 300 12.70 15.34 1.75
CA ASN A 300 11.37 14.99 1.20
C ASN A 300 10.46 16.18 0.84
N CYS A 301 10.97 17.41 0.74
CA CYS A 301 10.18 18.56 0.31
C CYS A 301 10.18 18.75 -1.22
N CYS A 302 9.06 19.23 -1.76
CA CYS A 302 8.92 19.48 -3.18
C CYS A 302 9.61 20.77 -3.65
N SER A 303 9.87 21.72 -2.75
CA SER A 303 10.45 23.03 -3.05
C SER A 303 11.24 23.57 -1.86
N THR A 304 12.11 24.55 -2.11
CA THR A 304 12.88 25.26 -1.08
C THR A 304 11.96 25.94 -0.05
N GLU A 305 10.87 26.56 -0.51
CA GLU A 305 9.85 27.14 0.38
C GLU A 305 9.29 26.09 1.35
N CYS A 306 9.01 24.87 0.88
CA CYS A 306 8.51 23.80 1.75
C CYS A 306 9.57 23.35 2.76
N LEU A 307 10.83 23.25 2.33
CA LEU A 307 11.96 22.91 3.21
C LEU A 307 12.15 23.96 4.31
N GLU A 308 12.15 25.24 3.95
CA GLU A 308 12.26 26.34 4.91
C GLU A 308 11.11 26.31 5.94
N ILE A 309 9.87 26.05 5.49
CA ILE A 309 8.72 25.92 6.40
C ILE A 309 8.92 24.75 7.38
N THR A 310 9.44 23.60 6.92
CA THR A 310 9.64 22.44 7.81
C THR A 310 10.70 22.67 8.89
N HIS A 311 11.60 23.64 8.70
CA HIS A 311 12.62 24.02 9.69
C HIS A 311 12.16 25.11 10.67
N LEU A 312 10.98 25.71 10.48
CA LEU A 312 10.41 26.65 11.43
C LEU A 312 9.92 25.95 12.71
N PRO A 313 9.83 26.65 13.86
CA PRO A 313 9.19 26.10 15.05
C PRO A 313 7.74 25.66 14.77
N LEU A 314 7.30 24.56 15.41
CA LEU A 314 5.98 23.96 15.17
C LEU A 314 4.82 24.98 15.29
N ALA A 315 4.90 25.92 16.24
CA ALA A 315 3.90 26.96 16.40
C ALA A 315 3.75 27.86 15.16
N GLU A 316 4.86 28.22 14.51
CA GLU A 316 4.86 29.00 13.27
C GLU A 316 4.40 28.17 12.07
N GLN A 317 4.81 26.90 11.98
CA GLN A 317 4.28 25.99 10.96
C GLN A 317 2.75 25.88 11.03
N VAL A 318 2.20 25.70 12.24
CA VAL A 318 0.76 25.64 12.50
C VAL A 318 0.08 26.95 12.09
N LYS A 319 0.69 28.10 12.40
CA LYS A 319 0.17 29.42 12.02
C LYS A 319 0.12 29.59 10.50
N LEU A 320 1.17 29.18 9.78
CA LEU A 320 1.27 29.31 8.33
C LEU A 320 0.28 28.42 7.56
N ARG A 321 -0.14 27.29 8.14
CA ARG A 321 -1.14 26.39 7.54
C ARG A 321 -2.57 26.67 8.00
N ARG A 322 -2.77 27.44 9.08
CA ARG A 322 -4.10 27.77 9.60
C ARG A 322 -4.92 28.51 8.53
N GLY A 323 -6.15 28.04 8.29
CA GLY A 323 -7.07 28.65 7.32
C GLY A 323 -6.77 28.34 5.85
N LYS A 324 -5.64 27.70 5.52
CA LYS A 324 -5.37 27.22 4.16
C LYS A 324 -6.08 25.88 3.94
N GLN A 325 -7.12 25.85 3.10
CA GLN A 325 -7.70 24.60 2.65
C GLN A 325 -6.75 23.95 1.62
N VAL A 326 -5.90 23.03 2.10
CA VAL A 326 -4.97 22.24 1.25
C VAL A 326 -5.73 21.28 0.32
N GLY A 327 -7.03 21.09 0.52
CA GLY A 327 -7.88 20.20 -0.28
C GLY A 327 -7.71 20.36 -1.79
N ASN A 328 -7.53 21.60 -2.28
CA ASN A 328 -7.33 21.85 -3.71
C ASN A 328 -5.89 21.62 -4.21
N LYS A 329 -4.88 21.55 -3.33
CA LYS A 329 -3.50 21.17 -3.69
C LYS A 329 -3.28 19.65 -3.71
N VAL A 330 -4.19 18.87 -3.11
CA VAL A 330 -4.20 17.40 -3.16
C VAL A 330 -4.53 16.86 -4.56
N PHE A 331 -5.11 17.69 -5.44
CA PHE A 331 -5.47 17.29 -6.82
C PHE A 331 -4.34 17.52 -7.83
N ARG A 332 -3.48 18.54 -7.63
CA ARG A 332 -2.33 18.85 -8.50
C ARG A 332 -1.09 17.98 -8.24
N LYS A 333 -1.27 16.68 -7.99
CA LYS A 333 -0.17 15.72 -7.81
C LYS A 333 0.79 15.85 -9.01
N GLY A 334 2.10 15.93 -8.79
CA GLY A 334 3.11 16.06 -9.85
C GLY A 334 3.09 17.37 -10.67
N LYS A 335 2.07 18.23 -10.55
CA LYS A 335 1.86 19.38 -11.46
C LYS A 335 2.26 20.75 -10.90
N SER A 336 2.92 20.81 -9.75
CA SER A 336 3.40 22.07 -9.16
C SER A 336 4.35 22.83 -10.10
N GLU A 337 4.28 24.16 -10.13
CA GLU A 337 5.24 24.99 -10.90
C GLU A 337 6.68 24.92 -10.36
N ASN A 338 6.85 24.49 -9.11
CA ASN A 338 8.17 24.29 -8.53
C ASN A 338 8.88 23.02 -9.03
N LEU A 339 8.18 22.17 -9.79
CA LEU A 339 8.69 20.92 -10.34
C LEU A 339 9.08 21.14 -11.80
N LYS A 340 10.40 21.21 -12.05
CA LYS A 340 10.97 21.59 -13.36
C LYS A 340 10.83 20.49 -14.41
N PHE A 341 10.86 19.23 -13.97
CA PHE A 341 10.93 18.05 -14.81
C PHE A 341 9.63 17.22 -14.74
N LYS A 342 8.51 17.89 -14.45
CA LYS A 342 7.18 17.28 -14.46
C LYS A 342 6.82 16.88 -15.89
N HIS A 343 6.44 15.62 -16.09
CA HIS A 343 5.90 15.16 -17.35
C HIS A 343 4.41 14.84 -17.16
N SER A 344 3.57 15.31 -18.07
CA SER A 344 2.16 15.00 -18.07
C SER A 344 1.67 14.89 -19.52
N GLY A 345 0.73 13.99 -19.79
CA GLY A 345 0.25 13.70 -21.15
C GLY A 345 0.88 12.48 -21.80
N GLU A 346 1.41 12.64 -23.02
CA GLU A 346 1.96 11.54 -23.82
C GLU A 346 3.22 10.98 -23.17
N LEU A 347 3.11 9.75 -22.64
CA LEU A 347 4.21 9.03 -22.02
C LEU A 347 4.95 8.17 -23.05
N SER A 348 6.24 7.98 -22.84
CA SER A 348 7.08 7.15 -23.69
C SER A 348 7.02 5.68 -23.26
N ASP A 349 6.79 4.79 -24.21
CA ASP A 349 6.90 3.33 -24.01
C ASP A 349 8.35 2.85 -23.82
N LYS A 350 9.33 3.73 -24.03
CA LYS A 350 10.76 3.42 -23.86
C LYS A 350 11.20 3.70 -22.42
N PRO A 351 11.72 2.70 -21.69
CA PRO A 351 12.32 2.90 -20.38
C PRO A 351 13.50 3.89 -20.46
N LEU A 352 13.57 4.79 -19.48
CA LEU A 352 14.68 5.72 -19.27
C LEU A 352 15.86 5.05 -18.58
N ALA A 353 15.58 4.04 -17.76
CA ALA A 353 16.56 3.22 -17.07
C ALA A 353 15.95 1.86 -16.71
N VAL A 354 16.79 0.95 -16.23
CA VAL A 354 16.36 -0.27 -15.57
C VAL A 354 16.65 -0.09 -14.09
N ALA A 355 15.66 -0.35 -13.25
CA ALA A 355 15.81 -0.36 -11.81
C ALA A 355 16.92 -1.34 -11.44
N GLU A 356 17.92 -0.86 -10.72
CA GLU A 356 18.88 -1.75 -10.12
C GLU A 356 18.12 -2.71 -9.21
N LYS A 357 18.34 -4.02 -9.40
CA LYS A 357 17.98 -5.01 -8.41
C LYS A 357 18.84 -4.70 -7.20
N THR A 358 18.33 -3.86 -6.30
CA THR A 358 18.96 -3.54 -5.04
C THR A 358 19.18 -4.87 -4.33
N LYS A 359 20.42 -5.36 -4.37
CA LYS A 359 20.85 -6.52 -3.58
C LYS A 359 20.76 -6.23 -2.08
N ASP A 360 20.60 -4.97 -1.72
CA ASP A 360 20.17 -4.50 -0.41
C ASP A 360 19.46 -3.15 -0.58
N ILE A 361 18.26 -3.02 -0.01
CA ILE A 361 17.65 -1.83 0.64
C ILE A 361 16.20 -2.22 0.96
N ARG A 362 15.92 -2.44 2.26
CA ARG A 362 14.73 -3.05 2.88
C ARG A 362 14.66 -4.57 2.97
N GLN A 363 15.79 -5.27 2.88
CA GLN A 363 15.99 -6.28 3.91
C GLN A 363 16.30 -5.52 5.22
N LYS A 364 15.25 -5.07 5.93
CA LYS A 364 15.26 -5.44 7.36
C LYS A 364 15.38 -6.96 7.24
N ILE A 365 16.59 -7.51 7.40
CA ILE A 365 16.72 -8.94 7.61
C ILE A 365 15.71 -9.18 8.73
N LYS A 366 14.54 -9.72 8.37
CA LYS A 366 13.53 -10.14 9.32
C LYS A 366 14.19 -11.34 9.95
N VAL A 367 15.09 -11.06 10.87
CA VAL A 367 15.51 -11.96 11.90
C VAL A 367 14.18 -12.37 12.51
N LYS A 368 13.64 -13.53 12.09
CA LYS A 368 12.33 -14.00 12.54
C LYS A 368 12.51 -14.18 14.03
N LYS A 369 11.94 -13.29 14.83
CA LYS A 369 12.21 -13.30 16.25
C LYS A 369 10.97 -13.68 17.01
N VAL A 370 11.13 -14.57 17.98
CA VAL A 370 10.04 -14.96 18.88
C VAL A 370 10.33 -14.33 20.22
N LEU A 371 9.36 -13.58 20.75
CA LEU A 371 9.46 -13.04 22.11
C LEU A 371 9.59 -14.21 23.09
N LEU A 372 10.68 -14.27 23.85
CA LEU A 372 10.90 -15.31 24.85
C LEU A 372 10.44 -14.89 26.23
N GLY A 373 10.67 -13.62 26.59
CA GLY A 373 10.51 -13.18 27.98
C GLY A 373 10.82 -11.71 28.21
N LYS A 374 10.85 -11.30 29.48
CA LYS A 374 11.08 -9.91 29.91
C LYS A 374 12.23 -9.82 30.90
N ALA A 375 12.90 -8.67 30.91
CA ALA A 375 13.93 -8.37 31.89
C ALA A 375 13.33 -8.11 33.28
N GLU A 376 13.84 -8.79 34.31
CA GLU A 376 13.44 -8.61 35.71
C GLU A 376 14.51 -7.85 36.50
N HIS A 377 15.81 -8.00 36.15
CA HIS A 377 16.87 -7.23 36.78
C HIS A 377 18.17 -7.19 35.95
N TYR A 378 19.08 -6.27 36.29
CA TYR A 378 20.43 -6.21 35.71
C TYR A 378 21.47 -5.88 36.79
N TYR A 379 22.41 -6.81 37.00
CA TYR A 379 23.49 -6.69 37.98
C TYR A 379 24.68 -5.96 37.37
N VAL A 380 24.71 -4.64 37.52
CA VAL A 380 25.69 -3.74 36.86
C VAL A 380 27.15 -4.15 37.09
N LYS A 381 27.52 -4.55 38.31
CA LYS A 381 28.91 -4.92 38.66
C LYS A 381 29.35 -6.25 38.03
N ALA A 382 28.41 -7.17 37.85
CA ALA A 382 28.67 -8.50 37.29
C ALA A 382 28.37 -8.59 35.80
N GLN A 383 27.78 -7.55 35.21
CA GLN A 383 27.27 -7.53 33.83
C GLN A 383 26.32 -8.72 33.54
N VAL A 384 25.45 -9.05 34.49
CA VAL A 384 24.50 -10.17 34.35
C VAL A 384 23.08 -9.64 34.25
N GLY A 385 22.34 -10.08 33.23
CA GLY A 385 20.90 -9.84 33.09
C GLY A 385 20.08 -10.99 33.69
N LEU A 386 19.00 -10.67 34.40
CA LEU A 386 18.00 -11.61 34.89
C LEU A 386 16.72 -11.45 34.04
N PHE A 387 16.24 -12.56 33.48
CA PHE A 387 15.05 -12.59 32.63
C PHE A 387 14.09 -13.70 33.07
N VAL A 388 12.80 -13.48 32.87
CA VAL A 388 11.75 -14.50 33.06
C VAL A 388 11.28 -14.97 31.70
N ILE A 389 11.33 -16.29 31.46
CA ILE A 389 10.87 -16.90 30.21
C ILE A 389 9.34 -17.09 30.24
N GLU A 390 8.64 -16.54 29.26
CA GLU A 390 7.17 -16.50 29.21
C GLU A 390 6.56 -17.33 28.07
N ASN A 391 7.25 -17.52 26.94
CA ASN A 391 6.59 -18.06 25.72
C ASN A 391 7.18 -19.36 25.17
N GLN A 392 8.51 -19.49 25.06
CA GLN A 392 9.17 -20.64 24.43
C GLN A 392 10.45 -21.02 25.17
N GLU A 393 10.91 -22.27 25.00
CA GLU A 393 12.20 -22.71 25.54
C GLU A 393 13.40 -21.94 24.94
N LEU A 394 14.39 -21.67 25.78
CA LEU A 394 15.66 -21.05 25.42
C LEU A 394 16.78 -22.07 25.65
N LYS A 395 17.71 -22.19 24.70
CA LYS A 395 18.85 -23.11 24.78
C LYS A 395 20.17 -22.37 24.65
N VAL A 396 21.19 -22.87 25.34
CA VAL A 396 22.58 -22.45 25.09
C VAL A 396 22.92 -22.72 23.62
N GLY A 397 23.52 -21.74 22.96
CA GLY A 397 23.80 -21.72 21.52
C GLY A 397 22.74 -20.99 20.68
N ASP A 398 21.59 -20.62 21.25
CA ASP A 398 20.60 -19.81 20.54
C ASP A 398 21.11 -18.37 20.34
N SER A 399 20.87 -17.82 19.15
CA SER A 399 20.98 -16.38 18.91
C SER A 399 19.79 -15.68 19.56
N ILE A 400 20.05 -14.67 20.39
CA ILE A 400 19.03 -13.90 21.09
C ILE A 400 19.18 -12.41 20.82
N LEU A 401 18.07 -11.69 20.90
CA LEU A 401 17.98 -10.25 20.75
C LEU A 401 17.37 -9.65 22.02
N ILE A 402 18.07 -8.72 22.66
CA ILE A 402 17.53 -7.88 23.72
C ILE A 402 17.14 -6.55 23.07
N SER A 403 15.88 -6.15 23.23
CA SER A 403 15.34 -4.95 22.60
C SER A 403 14.53 -4.11 23.58
N GLY A 404 14.80 -2.81 23.60
CA GLY A 404 14.00 -1.86 24.38
C GLY A 404 14.22 -0.40 23.97
N PRO A 405 13.36 0.52 24.44
CA PRO A 405 13.28 1.90 23.93
C PRO A 405 14.57 2.70 24.04
N THR A 406 15.34 2.46 25.10
CA THR A 406 16.63 3.14 25.34
C THR A 406 17.85 2.29 25.02
N THR A 407 17.70 0.97 25.06
CA THR A 407 18.79 0.00 24.86
C THR A 407 19.04 -0.25 23.37
N GLY A 408 18.05 0.05 22.52
CA GLY A 408 18.09 -0.30 21.10
C GLY A 408 17.96 -1.82 20.91
N ASN A 409 18.39 -2.31 19.75
CA ASN A 409 18.48 -3.74 19.45
C ASN A 409 19.92 -4.20 19.69
N GLN A 410 20.10 -5.19 20.57
CA GLN A 410 21.39 -5.78 20.89
C GLN A 410 21.33 -7.29 20.73
N GLU A 411 22.13 -7.84 19.84
CA GLU A 411 22.18 -9.27 19.53
C GLU A 411 23.36 -9.94 20.23
N LEU A 412 23.14 -11.16 20.72
CA LEU A 412 24.19 -11.99 21.30
C LEU A 412 23.88 -13.48 21.08
N VAL A 413 24.92 -14.31 21.11
CA VAL A 413 24.77 -15.77 21.14
C VAL A 413 24.88 -16.21 22.59
N LEU A 414 23.93 -17.03 23.04
CA LEU A 414 23.90 -17.48 24.42
C LEU A 414 24.97 -18.54 24.66
N GLU A 415 26.12 -18.17 25.23
CA GLU A 415 27.22 -19.12 25.49
C GLU A 415 27.01 -19.94 26.76
N LYS A 416 26.47 -19.32 27.81
CA LYS A 416 26.22 -19.93 29.11
C LYS A 416 25.01 -19.28 29.75
N MET A 417 24.22 -20.07 30.50
CA MET A 417 23.13 -19.54 31.32
C MET A 417 22.95 -20.35 32.61
N PHE A 418 22.42 -19.68 33.62
CA PHE A 418 21.93 -20.31 34.83
C PHE A 418 20.41 -20.24 34.83
N VAL A 419 19.76 -21.37 35.07
CA VAL A 419 18.32 -21.52 35.16
C VAL A 419 17.98 -21.76 36.62
N ASN A 420 17.20 -20.86 37.22
CA ASN A 420 16.83 -20.86 38.64
C ASN A 420 18.03 -20.98 39.60
N GLY A 421 19.18 -20.41 39.20
CA GLY A 421 20.42 -20.39 40.01
C GLY A 421 21.35 -21.59 39.81
N THR A 422 21.01 -22.54 38.92
CA THR A 422 21.88 -23.67 38.55
C THR A 422 22.25 -23.62 37.08
N GLU A 423 23.49 -23.96 36.74
CA GLU A 423 23.95 -24.00 35.35
C GLU A 423 23.19 -25.09 34.59
N ASN A 424 22.50 -24.69 33.52
CA ASN A 424 21.67 -25.61 32.73
C ASN A 424 21.63 -25.15 31.26
N ALA A 425 21.58 -26.10 30.33
CA ALA A 425 21.63 -25.82 28.91
C ALA A 425 20.26 -25.49 28.29
N VAL A 426 19.16 -25.73 29.01
CA VAL A 426 17.79 -25.49 28.54
C VAL A 426 16.94 -24.83 29.64
N ALA A 427 16.21 -23.77 29.29
CA ALA A 427 15.24 -23.08 30.15
C ALA A 427 13.84 -23.22 29.56
N LYS A 428 12.84 -23.45 30.41
CA LYS A 428 11.43 -23.62 30.03
C LYS A 428 10.62 -22.39 30.41
N VAL A 429 9.38 -22.34 29.90
CA VAL A 429 8.41 -21.31 30.28
C VAL A 429 8.17 -21.32 31.79
N GLY A 430 8.28 -20.16 32.42
CA GLY A 430 8.20 -19.95 33.86
C GLY A 430 9.56 -19.88 34.57
N ASP A 431 10.65 -20.28 33.91
CA ASP A 431 11.98 -20.25 34.53
C ASP A 431 12.59 -18.84 34.58
N LYS A 432 13.40 -18.61 35.61
CA LYS A 432 14.26 -17.44 35.73
C LYS A 432 15.64 -17.77 35.20
N VAL A 433 16.09 -17.02 34.20
CA VAL A 433 17.40 -17.21 33.58
C VAL A 433 18.31 -16.03 33.85
N THR A 434 19.57 -16.33 34.15
CA THR A 434 20.64 -15.33 34.24
C THR A 434 21.80 -15.68 33.32
N PHE A 435 22.28 -14.70 32.58
CA PHE A 435 23.44 -14.83 31.71
C PHE A 435 24.17 -13.49 31.57
N GLU A 436 25.40 -13.54 31.09
CA GLU A 436 26.24 -12.37 30.89
C GLU A 436 25.72 -11.51 29.73
N VAL A 437 25.60 -10.20 29.96
CA VAL A 437 25.15 -9.21 29.00
C VAL A 437 26.06 -7.99 29.12
N PRO A 438 26.94 -7.71 28.13
CA PRO A 438 27.98 -6.68 28.23
C PRO A 438 27.47 -5.23 28.15
N PHE A 439 26.15 -5.05 28.14
CA PHE A 439 25.48 -3.75 28.06
C PHE A 439 24.33 -3.67 29.07
N ARG A 440 23.98 -2.43 29.44
CA ARG A 440 23.05 -2.19 30.55
C ARG A 440 21.60 -2.45 30.16
N VAL A 441 21.03 -3.55 30.65
CA VAL A 441 19.60 -3.91 30.46
C VAL A 441 18.68 -3.08 31.36
N ARG A 442 17.51 -2.69 30.85
CA ARG A 442 16.42 -2.02 31.57
C ARG A 442 15.24 -2.98 31.76
N LEU A 443 14.41 -2.71 32.76
CA LEU A 443 13.18 -3.49 33.02
C LEU A 443 12.17 -3.43 31.87
N SER A 444 12.24 -2.39 31.04
CA SER A 444 11.43 -2.27 29.82
C SER A 444 11.90 -3.16 28.67
N ASP A 445 13.09 -3.76 28.78
CA ASP A 445 13.69 -4.52 27.71
C ASP A 445 13.06 -5.91 27.63
N LYS A 446 12.83 -6.36 26.40
CA LYS A 446 12.25 -7.65 26.06
C LYS A 446 13.34 -8.55 25.47
N LEU A 447 13.29 -9.84 25.81
CA LEU A 447 14.19 -10.86 25.31
C LEU A 447 13.50 -11.62 24.18
N PHE A 448 14.16 -11.74 23.03
CA PHE A 448 13.70 -12.47 21.86
C PHE A 448 14.70 -13.55 21.47
N LYS A 449 14.21 -14.66 20.92
CA LYS A 449 15.00 -15.66 20.21
C LYS A 449 15.01 -15.32 18.74
N ILE A 450 16.18 -15.33 18.13
CA ILE A 450 16.36 -15.21 16.69
C ILE A 450 16.17 -16.60 16.05
N ILE A 451 15.26 -16.67 15.10
CA ILE A 451 15.03 -17.80 14.21
C ILE A 451 15.60 -17.39 12.84
N SER A 452 16.55 -18.20 12.36
CA SER A 452 17.12 -18.09 11.01
C SER A 452 16.07 -18.39 9.93
#